data_AF-A0A8T4YCT1-F1
#
_entry.id   AF-A0A8T4YCT1-F1
#
_cell.length_a   1.000
_cell.length_b   1.000
_cell.length_c   1.000
_cell.angle_alpha   90.00
_cell.angle_beta   90.00
_cell.angle_gamma   90.00
#
_symmetry.space_group_name_H-M   'P 1'
#
loop_
_entity.id
_entity.type
_entity.pdbx_description
1 polymer ?
#
loop_
_entity_poly.entity_id
_entity_poly.type
_entity_poly.pdbx_seq_one_letter_code
_entity_poly.pdbx_strand_id
1 'polypeptide(L)'
;MSFRDYLHEKAEESRHNEMSAYLMFLAGAVFFVGGILETLSLTLSLNKLPEWFLFIPYYPELVAGAILGLSLIICGLALMVLGIAAGLSYSRDRSWYMKELQKACSLEEAMMSKQALKNANKKKRKS
;
A
#
# COMPACT_ATOMS: atom_id res chain seq x y z
N MET A 1 -17.02 17.69 -13.81
CA MET A 1 -17.07 17.04 -12.49
C MET A 1 -16.92 18.09 -11.42
N SER A 2 -17.66 18.00 -10.31
CA SER A 2 -17.44 18.88 -9.17
C SER A 2 -16.15 18.49 -8.45
N PHE A 3 -15.53 19.43 -7.73
CA PHE A 3 -14.33 19.15 -6.93
C PHE A 3 -14.56 18.02 -5.89
N ARG A 4 -15.79 17.88 -5.38
CA ARG A 4 -16.20 16.78 -4.51
C ARG A 4 -16.18 15.43 -5.23
N ASP A 5 -16.72 15.35 -6.44
CA ASP A 5 -16.72 14.10 -7.22
C ASP A 5 -15.30 13.65 -7.53
N TYR A 6 -14.42 14.59 -7.87
CA TYR A 6 -13.00 14.33 -8.09
C TYR A 6 -12.29 13.77 -6.85
N LEU A 7 -12.52 14.37 -5.67
CA LEU A 7 -11.93 13.89 -4.43
C LEU A 7 -12.49 12.53 -3.99
N HIS A 8 -13.78 12.27 -4.25
CA HIS A 8 -14.39 10.97 -3.98
C HIS A 8 -13.80 9.87 -4.86
N GLU A 9 -13.68 10.12 -6.16
CA GLU A 9 -13.08 9.19 -7.13
C GLU A 9 -11.62 8.89 -6.79
N LYS A 10 -10.82 9.92 -6.45
CA LYS A 10 -9.43 9.72 -6.00
C LYS A 10 -9.30 8.96 -4.69
N ALA A 11 -10.25 9.12 -3.77
CA ALA A 11 -10.27 8.34 -2.53
C ALA A 11 -10.56 6.85 -2.77
N GLU A 12 -11.48 6.53 -3.69
CA GLU A 12 -11.77 5.14 -4.07
C GLU A 12 -10.61 4.49 -4.82
N GLU A 13 -9.98 5.21 -5.75
CA GLU A 13 -8.78 4.77 -6.46
C GLU A 13 -7.63 4.50 -5.49
N SER A 14 -7.42 5.40 -4.53
CA SER A 14 -6.41 5.23 -3.48
C SER A 14 -6.64 3.99 -2.61
N ARG A 15 -7.91 3.69 -2.26
CA ARG A 15 -8.27 2.46 -1.53
C ARG A 15 -7.94 1.20 -2.34
N HIS A 16 -8.19 1.23 -3.64
CA HIS A 16 -7.86 0.10 -4.51
C HIS A 16 -6.34 -0.10 -4.63
N ASN A 17 -5.59 0.99 -4.79
CA ASN A 17 -4.13 0.95 -4.85
C ASN A 17 -3.50 0.52 -3.52
N GLU A 18 -4.09 0.88 -2.39
CA GLU A 18 -3.69 0.37 -1.08
C GLU A 18 -3.87 -1.16 -1.01
N MET A 19 -4.99 -1.69 -1.49
CA MET A 19 -5.21 -3.15 -1.58
C MET A 19 -4.20 -3.84 -2.51
N SER A 20 -3.90 -3.25 -3.67
CA SER A 20 -2.92 -3.83 -4.61
C SER A 20 -1.51 -3.84 -4.03
N ALA A 21 -1.12 -2.81 -3.28
CA ALA A 21 0.15 -2.78 -2.55
C ALA A 21 0.23 -3.89 -1.47
N TYR A 22 -0.87 -4.13 -0.74
CA TYR A 22 -0.95 -5.26 0.20
C TYR A 22 -0.82 -6.61 -0.52
N LEU A 23 -1.49 -6.80 -1.66
CA LEU A 23 -1.37 -8.02 -2.45
C LEU A 23 0.05 -8.23 -3.00
N MET A 24 0.72 -7.16 -3.43
CA MET A 24 2.11 -7.18 -3.87
C MET A 24 3.06 -7.61 -2.75
N PHE A 25 2.87 -7.06 -1.54
CA PHE A 25 3.61 -7.47 -0.35
C PHE A 25 3.36 -8.95 -0.02
N LEU A 26 2.11 -9.40 -0.05
CA LEU A 26 1.74 -10.78 0.25
C LEU A 26 2.36 -11.76 -0.76
N ALA A 27 2.31 -11.43 -2.06
CA ALA A 27 2.97 -12.21 -3.10
C ALA A 27 4.50 -12.28 -2.88
N GLY A 28 5.11 -11.17 -2.50
CA GLY A 28 6.54 -11.13 -2.15
C GLY A 28 6.87 -12.05 -0.97
N ALA A 29 6.05 -12.05 0.07
CA ALA A 29 6.21 -12.95 1.23
C ALA A 29 6.09 -14.43 0.84
N VAL A 30 5.14 -14.77 -0.04
CA VAL A 30 4.99 -16.15 -0.55
C VAL A 30 6.22 -16.57 -1.34
N PHE A 31 6.76 -15.73 -2.22
CA PHE A 31 7.99 -16.05 -2.95
C PHE A 31 9.22 -16.13 -2.05
N PHE A 32 9.31 -15.29 -1.03
CA PHE A 32 10.40 -15.34 -0.07
C PHE A 32 10.40 -16.65 0.72
N VAL A 33 9.25 -17.03 1.30
CA VAL A 33 9.10 -18.30 2.02
C VAL A 33 9.29 -19.50 1.08
N GLY A 34 8.72 -19.44 -0.12
CA GLY A 34 8.89 -20.48 -1.14
C GLY A 34 10.34 -20.67 -1.56
N GLY A 35 11.10 -19.59 -1.78
CA GLY A 35 12.51 -19.66 -2.15
C GLY A 35 13.40 -20.22 -1.03
N ILE A 36 13.10 -19.91 0.24
CA ILE A 36 13.76 -20.52 1.40
C ILE A 36 13.46 -22.02 1.44
N LEU A 37 12.19 -22.40 1.32
CA LEU A 37 11.77 -23.81 1.34
C LEU A 37 12.41 -24.62 0.21
N GLU A 38 12.49 -24.06 -0.99
CA GLU A 38 13.16 -24.69 -2.13
C GLU A 38 14.64 -24.94 -1.83
N THR A 39 15.33 -23.92 -1.32
CA THR A 39 16.77 -24.02 -1.02
C THR A 39 17.04 -25.03 0.11
N LEU A 40 16.19 -25.06 1.14
CA LEU A 40 16.28 -26.04 2.23
C LEU A 40 15.97 -27.46 1.74
N SER A 41 14.92 -27.63 0.94
CA SER A 41 14.52 -28.94 0.39
C SER A 41 15.61 -29.51 -0.51
N LEU A 42 16.22 -28.66 -1.34
CA LEU A 42 17.36 -29.04 -2.19
C LEU A 42 18.56 -29.47 -1.36
N THR A 43 18.86 -28.73 -0.30
CA THR A 43 20.01 -29.03 0.57
C THR A 43 19.80 -30.32 1.38
N LEU A 44 18.56 -30.55 1.85
CA LEU A 44 18.15 -31.81 2.48
C LEU A 44 18.27 -33.00 1.51
N SER A 45 17.81 -32.84 0.27
CA SER A 45 17.88 -33.89 -0.76
C SER A 45 19.31 -34.25 -1.14
N LEU A 46 20.21 -33.26 -1.15
CA LEU A 46 21.65 -33.44 -1.44
C LEU A 46 22.47 -33.87 -0.23
N ASN A 47 21.84 -34.04 0.95
CA ASN A 47 22.46 -34.42 2.22
C ASN A 47 23.71 -33.57 2.58
N LYS A 48 23.67 -32.29 2.21
CA LYS A 48 24.71 -31.28 2.53
C LYS A 48 24.15 -30.30 3.55
N LEU A 49 25.04 -29.58 4.24
CA LEU A 49 24.60 -28.47 5.10
C LEU A 49 24.41 -27.21 4.25
N PRO A 50 23.31 -26.45 4.45
CA PRO A 50 23.14 -25.17 3.79
C PRO A 50 24.06 -24.16 4.46
N GLU A 51 24.75 -23.35 3.65
CA GLU A 51 25.44 -22.18 4.17
C GLU A 51 24.43 -21.05 4.37
N TRP A 52 24.64 -20.25 5.41
CA TRP A 52 23.69 -19.20 5.80
C TRP A 52 24.32 -17.83 5.64
N PHE A 53 23.63 -16.94 4.94
CA PHE A 53 23.93 -15.52 4.93
C PHE A 53 22.81 -14.77 5.64
N LEU A 54 23.08 -14.34 6.89
CA LEU A 54 22.10 -13.74 7.83
C LEU A 54 20.90 -14.64 8.14
N PHE A 55 19.95 -14.75 7.21
CA PHE A 55 18.72 -15.55 7.27
C PHE A 55 18.36 -16.17 5.91
N ILE A 56 19.25 -16.06 4.93
CA ILE A 56 19.10 -16.59 3.58
C ILE A 56 19.97 -17.85 3.48
N PRO A 57 19.37 -19.05 3.35
CA PRO A 57 20.15 -20.23 3.00
C PRO A 57 20.65 -20.08 1.57
N TYR A 58 21.91 -20.43 1.32
CA TYR A 58 22.47 -20.49 -0.02
C TYR A 58 23.25 -21.80 -0.22
N TYR A 59 23.30 -22.21 -1.48
CA TYR A 59 24.03 -23.40 -1.89
C TYR A 59 25.10 -22.98 -2.91
N PRO A 60 26.40 -23.19 -2.62
CA PRO A 60 27.49 -22.63 -3.43
C PRO A 60 27.69 -23.35 -4.78
N GLU A 61 27.21 -24.59 -4.92
CA GLU A 61 27.27 -25.30 -6.20
C GLU A 61 26.13 -24.85 -7.13
N LEU A 62 26.47 -24.61 -8.40
CA LEU A 62 25.53 -24.15 -9.43
C LEU A 62 24.62 -25.28 -9.91
N VAL A 63 23.63 -25.63 -9.09
CA VAL A 63 22.51 -26.51 -9.45
C VAL A 63 21.32 -25.63 -9.82
N ALA A 64 20.54 -26.02 -10.83
CA ALA A 64 19.40 -25.23 -11.33
C ALA A 64 18.40 -24.84 -10.21
N GLY A 65 18.15 -25.74 -9.26
CA GLY A 65 17.28 -25.45 -8.10
C GLY A 65 17.85 -24.42 -7.13
N ALA A 66 19.18 -24.33 -6.98
CA ALA A 66 19.81 -23.31 -6.12
C ALA A 66 19.65 -21.91 -6.71
N ILE A 67 19.78 -21.78 -8.03
CA ILE A 67 19.55 -20.53 -8.76
C ILE A 67 18.08 -20.11 -8.66
N LEU A 68 17.15 -21.07 -8.82
CA LEU A 68 15.72 -20.84 -8.68
C LEU A 68 15.38 -20.36 -7.26
N GLY A 69 15.84 -21.05 -6.22
CA GLY A 69 15.64 -20.66 -4.83
C GLY A 69 16.16 -19.25 -4.53
N LEU A 70 17.40 -18.93 -4.94
CA LEU A 70 17.97 -17.59 -4.77
C LEU A 70 17.19 -16.51 -5.52
N SER A 71 16.77 -16.79 -6.77
CA SER A 71 15.98 -15.83 -7.56
C SER A 71 14.62 -15.53 -6.91
N LEU A 72 13.96 -16.54 -6.34
CA LEU A 72 12.70 -16.39 -5.62
C LEU A 72 12.88 -15.56 -4.35
N ILE A 73 13.97 -15.77 -3.61
CA ILE A 73 14.29 -14.98 -2.40
C ILE A 73 14.52 -13.51 -2.76
N ILE A 74 15.35 -13.23 -3.77
CA ILE A 74 15.66 -11.86 -4.20
C ILE A 74 14.40 -11.16 -4.73
N CYS A 75 13.62 -11.85 -5.57
CA CYS A 75 12.36 -11.33 -6.10
C CYS A 75 11.34 -11.08 -4.98
N GLY A 76 11.21 -12.02 -4.04
CA GLY A 76 10.34 -11.90 -2.88
C GLY A 76 10.68 -10.69 -2.01
N LEU A 77 11.96 -10.49 -1.69
CA LEU A 77 12.42 -9.31 -0.95
C LEU A 77 12.15 -8.01 -1.69
N ALA A 78 12.41 -7.95 -3.00
CA ALA A 78 12.14 -6.77 -3.81
C ALA A 78 10.63 -6.43 -3.80
N LEU A 79 9.76 -7.41 -4.00
CA LEU A 79 8.31 -7.24 -3.98
C LEU A 79 7.79 -6.81 -2.61
N MET A 80 8.35 -7.35 -1.51
CA MET A 80 8.00 -6.93 -0.16
C MET A 80 8.36 -5.46 0.08
N VAL A 81 9.58 -5.04 -0.28
CA VAL A 81 10.03 -3.64 -0.10
C VAL A 81 9.19 -2.68 -0.94
N LEU A 82 8.94 -3.02 -2.21
CA LEU A 82 8.10 -2.22 -3.09
C LEU A 82 6.64 -2.17 -2.60
N GLY A 83 6.08 -3.28 -2.13
CA GLY A 83 4.74 -3.33 -1.55
C GLY A 83 4.59 -2.45 -0.32
N ILE A 84 5.57 -2.45 0.59
CA ILE A 84 5.58 -1.56 1.76
C ILE A 84 5.67 -0.09 1.34
N ALA A 85 6.60 0.24 0.43
CA ALA A 85 6.80 1.61 -0.04
C ALA A 85 5.56 2.16 -0.76
N ALA A 86 4.94 1.34 -1.60
CA ALA A 86 3.70 1.66 -2.29
C ALA A 86 2.54 1.84 -1.28
N GLY A 87 2.39 0.90 -0.33
CA GLY A 87 1.36 0.98 0.71
C GLY A 87 1.46 2.27 1.52
N LEU A 88 2.66 2.63 2.00
CA LEU A 88 2.89 3.86 2.74
C LEU A 88 2.56 5.12 1.91
N SER A 89 2.93 5.12 0.64
CA SER A 89 2.64 6.23 -0.27
C SER A 89 1.14 6.40 -0.48
N TYR A 90 0.42 5.30 -0.77
CA TYR A 90 -1.02 5.32 -0.98
C TYR A 90 -1.81 5.70 0.28
N SER A 91 -1.42 5.22 1.46
CA SER A 91 -2.08 5.60 2.71
C SER A 91 -1.86 7.09 3.05
N ARG A 92 -0.69 7.66 2.70
CA ARG A 92 -0.42 9.11 2.85
C ARG A 92 -1.28 9.93 1.91
N ASP A 93 -1.36 9.55 0.65
CA ASP A 93 -2.21 10.23 -0.35
C ASP A 93 -3.67 10.21 0.09
N ARG A 94 -4.19 9.05 0.52
CA ARG A 94 -5.54 8.90 1.06
C ARG A 94 -5.82 9.86 2.22
N SER A 95 -4.88 9.95 3.15
CA SER A 95 -4.99 10.81 4.33
C SER A 95 -4.99 12.29 3.95
N TRP A 96 -4.26 12.67 2.90
CA TRP A 96 -4.27 14.02 2.36
C TRP A 96 -5.60 14.36 1.70
N TYR A 97 -6.09 13.49 0.81
CA TYR A 97 -7.37 13.70 0.12
C TYR A 97 -8.56 13.81 1.08
N MET A 98 -8.62 12.96 2.11
CA MET A 98 -9.69 13.02 3.11
C MET A 98 -9.67 14.32 3.94
N LYS A 99 -8.48 14.81 4.29
CA LYS A 99 -8.34 16.11 4.97
C LYS A 99 -8.84 17.26 4.10
N GLU A 100 -8.54 17.21 2.80
CA GLU A 100 -8.95 18.26 1.88
C GLU A 100 -10.46 18.23 1.60
N LEU A 101 -11.06 17.03 1.52
CA LEU A 101 -12.52 16.82 1.47
C LEU A 101 -13.21 17.42 2.70
N GLN A 102 -12.68 17.16 3.89
CA GLN A 102 -13.26 17.66 5.14
C GLN A 102 -13.19 19.19 5.22
N LYS A 103 -12.08 19.81 4.77
CA LYS A 103 -11.97 21.27 4.67
C LYS A 103 -13.01 21.84 3.72
N ALA A 104 -13.17 21.27 2.53
CA ALA A 104 -14.14 21.72 1.54
C ALA A 104 -15.59 21.67 2.09
N CYS A 105 -15.99 20.56 2.73
CA CYS A 105 -17.30 20.44 3.37
C CYS A 105 -17.50 21.47 4.50
N SER A 106 -16.51 21.64 5.39
CA SER A 106 -16.61 22.60 6.49
C SER A 106 -16.73 24.06 6.03
N LEU A 107 -16.08 24.38 4.91
CA LEU A 107 -16.14 25.71 4.30
C LEU A 107 -17.50 25.97 3.67
N GLU A 108 -18.08 24.98 3.01
CA GLU A 108 -19.43 25.04 2.45
C GLU A 108 -20.48 25.23 3.56
N GLU A 109 -20.40 24.47 4.65
CA GLU A 109 -21.27 24.64 5.83
C GLU A 109 -21.11 26.01 6.49
N ALA A 110 -19.88 26.52 6.59
CA ALA A 110 -19.60 27.86 7.11
C ALA A 110 -20.20 28.97 6.22
N MET A 111 -20.23 28.79 4.89
CA MET A 111 -20.87 29.72 3.96
C MET A 111 -22.39 29.67 4.07
N MET A 112 -22.98 28.47 4.15
CA MET A 112 -24.42 28.26 4.31
C MET A 112 -24.94 28.85 5.62
N SER A 113 -24.23 28.63 6.73
CA SER A 113 -24.59 29.21 8.04
C SER A 113 -24.49 30.74 8.04
N LYS A 114 -23.44 31.32 7.43
CA LYS A 114 -23.32 32.77 7.25
C LYS A 114 -24.45 33.35 6.39
N GLN A 115 -24.84 32.67 5.31
CA GLN A 115 -25.96 33.09 4.48
C GLN A 115 -27.29 33.02 5.24
N ALA A 116 -27.56 31.95 5.97
CA ALA A 116 -28.76 31.81 6.81
C ALA A 116 -28.86 32.94 7.84
N LEU A 117 -27.75 33.28 8.50
CA LEU A 117 -27.71 34.35 9.50
C LEU A 117 -27.95 35.75 8.86
N LYS A 118 -27.37 36.00 7.69
CA LYS A 118 -27.63 37.23 6.91
C LYS A 118 -29.10 37.35 6.50
N ASN A 119 -29.72 36.25 6.08
CA ASN A 119 -31.14 36.23 5.68
C ASN A 119 -32.08 36.46 6.86
N ALA A 120 -31.78 35.87 8.03
CA ALA A 120 -32.54 36.09 9.26
C ALA A 120 -32.49 37.58 9.71
N ASN A 121 -31.30 38.19 9.67
CA ASN A 121 -31.14 39.62 10.01
C ASN A 121 -31.85 40.55 9.03
N LYS A 122 -31.88 40.23 7.72
CA LYS A 122 -32.67 40.99 6.75
C LYS A 122 -34.17 40.90 7.02
N LYS A 123 -34.67 39.76 7.50
CA LYS A 123 -36.10 39.56 7.82
C LYS A 123 -36.52 40.36 9.06
N LYS A 124 -35.66 40.42 10.09
CA LYS A 124 -35.88 41.24 11.30
C LYS A 124 -35.90 42.75 11.05
N ARG A 125 -35.16 43.24 10.04
CA ARG A 125 -35.12 44.67 9.67
C ARG A 125 -36.31 45.12 8.81
N LYS A 126 -37.14 44.20 8.32
CA LYS A 126 -38.31 44.47 7.47
C LYS A 126 -39.65 44.29 8.20
N SER A 127 -39.61 43.86 9.46
CA SER A 127 -40.75 43.79 10.37
C SER A 127 -40.64 44.91 11.39
#